data_AF-A0A0F9NLT9-F1
#
_entry.id   AF-A0A0F9NLT9-F1
#
_cell.length_a   1.000
_cell.length_b   1.000
_cell.length_c   1.000
_cell.angle_alpha   90.00
_cell.angle_beta   90.00
_cell.angle_gamma   90.00
#
_symmetry.space_group_name_H-M   'P 1'
#
loop_
_entity.id
_entity.type
_entity.pdbx_description
1 polymer ?
#
loop_
_entity_poly.entity_id
_entity_poly.type
_entity_poly.pdbx_seq_one_letter_code
_entity_poly.pdbx_strand_id
1 'polypeptide(L)'
;MATTDNFYLNQQEPNKSCLLALRKIILEQDKAITETLKYGMPCFCYRKKMFCYLWKDKKTEEPYILFVEGKHLDHTELEQGKRSRMKIYRIDPYKDLPLNTIEGLLSDVLNLYRNGIIEIK
;
A
#
# COMPACT_ATOMS: atom_id res chain seq x y z
N MET A 1 10.37 14.39 16.37
CA MET A 1 9.32 13.39 16.03
C MET A 1 9.57 12.98 14.59
N ALA A 2 9.78 11.69 14.31
CA ALA A 2 9.94 11.24 12.92
C ALA A 2 8.57 11.29 12.24
N THR A 3 8.39 12.23 11.31
CA THR A 3 7.20 12.31 10.46
C THR A 3 7.21 11.17 9.46
N THR A 4 6.03 10.77 8.96
CA THR A 4 5.91 9.77 7.86
C THR A 4 6.71 10.20 6.64
N ASP A 5 6.92 11.51 6.46
CA ASP A 5 7.71 12.11 5.39
C ASP A 5 9.17 11.62 5.37
N ASN A 6 9.79 11.35 6.53
CA ASN A 6 11.19 10.93 6.59
C ASN A 6 11.43 9.61 5.84
N PHE A 7 10.46 8.70 5.81
CA PHE A 7 10.59 7.48 5.03
C PHE A 7 10.78 7.81 3.54
N TYR A 8 9.95 8.69 3.00
CA TYR A 8 9.95 9.04 1.57
C TYR A 8 11.15 9.92 1.20
N LEU A 9 11.47 10.93 2.03
CA LEU A 9 12.52 11.90 1.73
C LEU A 9 13.92 11.29 1.67
N ASN A 10 14.14 10.17 2.38
CA ASN A 10 15.39 9.43 2.40
C ASN A 10 15.53 8.40 1.27
N GLN A 11 14.54 8.28 0.38
CA GLN A 11 14.66 7.41 -0.79
C GLN A 11 15.42 8.12 -1.91
N GLN A 12 16.11 7.34 -2.75
CA GLN A 12 16.70 7.82 -3.99
C GLN A 12 15.66 7.80 -5.12
N GLU A 13 15.85 8.65 -6.14
CA GLU A 13 15.05 8.55 -7.36
C GLU A 13 15.42 7.29 -8.17
N PRO A 14 14.47 6.65 -8.86
CA PRO A 14 13.05 7.06 -9.03
C PRO A 14 12.11 6.63 -7.89
N ASN A 15 12.59 5.88 -6.90
CA ASN A 15 11.76 5.33 -5.83
C ASN A 15 11.08 6.41 -4.97
N LYS A 16 11.75 7.53 -4.74
CA LYS A 16 11.20 8.65 -3.95
C LYS A 16 9.93 9.21 -4.58
N SER A 17 10.00 9.64 -5.84
CA SER A 17 8.83 10.18 -6.55
C SER A 17 7.73 9.13 -6.70
N CYS A 18 8.08 7.88 -7.03
CA CYS A 18 7.13 6.77 -7.10
C CYS A 18 6.39 6.57 -5.77
N LEU A 19 7.09 6.45 -4.64
CA LEU A 19 6.46 6.21 -3.33
C LEU A 19 5.62 7.41 -2.86
N LEU A 20 6.02 8.64 -3.17
CA LEU A 20 5.23 9.84 -2.90
C LEU A 20 3.92 9.86 -3.71
N ALA A 21 3.98 9.47 -4.98
CA ALA A 21 2.79 9.35 -5.82
C ALA A 21 1.84 8.28 -5.28
N LEU A 22 2.36 7.11 -4.89
CA LEU A 22 1.54 6.05 -4.29
C LEU A 22 0.89 6.47 -2.97
N ARG A 23 1.64 7.17 -2.11
CA ARG A 23 1.08 7.74 -0.87
C ARG A 23 -0.12 8.64 -1.17
N LYS A 24 0.00 9.53 -2.17
CA LYS A 24 -1.07 10.43 -2.58
C LYS A 24 -2.29 9.64 -3.06
N ILE A 25 -2.10 8.71 -4.01
CA ILE A 25 -3.17 7.88 -4.58
C ILE A 25 -3.93 7.14 -3.47
N ILE A 26 -3.22 6.55 -2.51
CA ILE A 26 -3.82 5.81 -1.39
C ILE A 26 -4.67 6.73 -0.50
N LEU A 27 -4.15 7.91 -0.13
CA LEU A 27 -4.86 8.85 0.75
C LEU A 27 -6.09 9.48 0.08
N GLU A 28 -6.10 9.58 -1.25
CA GLU A 28 -7.22 10.13 -2.02
C GLU A 28 -8.41 9.17 -2.13
N GLN A 29 -8.24 7.87 -1.84
CA GLN A 29 -9.32 6.87 -1.98
C GLN A 29 -10.48 7.07 -1.00
N ASP A 30 -10.21 7.54 0.22
CA ASP A 30 -11.24 7.73 1.24
C ASP A 30 -10.74 8.63 2.37
N LYS A 31 -11.58 9.58 2.82
CA LYS A 31 -11.27 10.52 3.91
C LYS A 31 -11.02 9.84 5.26
N ALA A 32 -11.51 8.62 5.45
CA ALA A 32 -11.29 7.85 6.67
C ALA A 32 -9.95 7.08 6.68
N ILE A 33 -9.14 7.22 5.62
CA ILE A 33 -7.78 6.69 5.59
C ILE A 33 -6.85 7.62 6.37
N THR A 34 -6.04 7.02 7.23
CA THR A 34 -4.97 7.70 7.95
C THR A 34 -3.64 7.02 7.69
N GLU A 35 -2.57 7.80 7.65
CA GLU A 35 -1.21 7.31 7.55
C GLU A 35 -0.54 7.31 8.93
N THR A 36 0.24 6.27 9.20
CA THR A 36 1.12 6.19 10.37
C THR A 36 2.43 5.48 9.99
N LEU A 37 3.41 5.47 10.89
CA LEU A 37 4.61 4.65 10.74
C LEU A 37 4.50 3.42 11.64
N LYS A 38 4.68 2.23 11.06
CA LYS A 38 4.82 0.98 11.82
C LYS A 38 6.04 0.21 11.33
N TYR A 39 6.91 -0.15 12.26
CA TYR A 39 8.17 -0.85 11.97
C TYR A 39 9.05 -0.11 10.95
N GLY A 40 9.00 1.23 10.95
CA GLY A 40 9.73 2.07 9.99
C GLY A 40 9.09 2.19 8.61
N MET A 41 7.92 1.57 8.38
CA MET A 41 7.22 1.56 7.10
C MET A 41 5.96 2.44 7.15
N PRO A 42 5.64 3.20 6.08
CA PRO A 42 4.33 3.81 5.93
C PRO A 42 3.22 2.77 5.98
N CYS A 43 2.28 2.98 6.88
CA CYS A 43 1.16 2.11 7.17
C CYS A 43 -0.12 2.92 7.02
N PHE A 44 -1.03 2.44 6.18
CA PHE A 44 -2.31 3.08 5.92
C PHE A 44 -3.41 2.31 6.64
N CYS A 45 -4.19 3.06 7.41
CA CYS A 45 -5.29 2.53 8.21
C CYS A 45 -6.62 3.07 7.69
N TYR A 46 -7.58 2.18 7.41
CA TYR A 46 -8.96 2.55 7.19
C TYR A 46 -9.72 2.40 8.50
N ARG A 47 -10.30 3.49 9.03
CA ARG A 47 -11.00 3.48 10.34
C ARG A 47 -10.22 2.76 11.44
N LYS A 48 -8.94 3.12 11.60
CA LYS A 48 -7.97 2.55 12.57
C LYS A 48 -7.53 1.09 12.30
N LYS A 49 -8.02 0.44 11.24
CA LYS A 49 -7.58 -0.90 10.84
C LYS A 49 -6.57 -0.82 9.69
N MET A 50 -5.41 -1.45 9.87
CA MET A 50 -4.36 -1.50 8.85
C MET A 50 -4.87 -2.25 7.62
N PHE A 51 -4.79 -1.64 6.44
CA PHE A 51 -5.24 -2.27 5.20
C PHE A 51 -4.14 -2.35 4.13
N CYS A 52 -3.22 -1.38 4.07
CA CYS A 52 -2.04 -1.49 3.22
C CYS A 52 -0.80 -0.80 3.78
N TYR A 53 0.36 -1.11 3.19
CA TYR A 53 1.66 -0.52 3.48
C TYR A 53 2.39 -0.18 2.19
N LEU A 54 3.31 0.78 2.27
CA LEU A 54 4.33 1.00 1.24
C LEU A 54 5.68 0.53 1.75
N TRP A 55 6.41 -0.16 0.89
CA TRP A 55 7.79 -0.57 1.18
C TRP A 55 8.56 -0.82 -0.11
N LYS A 56 9.81 -1.25 0.01
CA LYS A 56 10.67 -1.67 -1.10
C LYS A 56 11.21 -3.06 -0.87
N ASP A 57 11.36 -3.84 -1.93
CA ASP A 57 12.07 -5.11 -1.85
C ASP A 57 13.53 -4.87 -1.45
N LYS A 58 14.07 -5.72 -0.56
CA LYS A 58 15.44 -5.54 -0.06
C LYS A 58 16.52 -5.89 -1.09
N LYS A 59 16.17 -6.67 -2.11
CA LYS A 59 17.09 -7.17 -3.13
C LYS A 59 16.94 -6.37 -4.43
N THR A 60 15.69 -6.18 -4.89
CA THR A 60 15.44 -5.48 -6.16
C THR A 60 15.29 -3.97 -6.00
N GLU A 61 15.11 -3.49 -4.75
CA GLU A 61 14.76 -2.10 -4.42
C GLU A 61 13.44 -1.60 -5.02
N GLU A 62 12.68 -2.47 -5.67
CA GLU A 62 11.41 -2.11 -6.28
C GLU A 62 10.37 -1.78 -5.20
N PRO A 63 9.65 -0.65 -5.34
CA PRO A 63 8.57 -0.30 -4.45
C PRO A 63 7.40 -1.26 -4.65
N TYR A 64 6.63 -1.47 -3.57
CA TYR A 64 5.42 -2.26 -3.64
C TYR A 64 4.36 -1.75 -2.67
N ILE A 65 3.10 -2.02 -3.01
CA ILE A 65 1.97 -1.91 -2.07
C ILE A 65 1.75 -3.29 -1.46
N LEU A 66 1.80 -3.40 -0.14
CA LEU A 66 1.41 -4.63 0.55
C LEU A 66 -0.02 -4.48 1.04
N PHE A 67 -0.90 -5.37 0.60
CA PHE A 67 -2.28 -5.45 1.07
C PHE A 67 -2.37 -6.44 2.22
N VAL A 68 -2.90 -5.97 3.37
CA VAL A 68 -3.02 -6.77 4.58
C VAL A 68 -3.96 -7.95 4.36
N GLU A 69 -5.07 -7.70 3.67
CA GLU A 69 -6.10 -8.68 3.32
C GLU A 69 -5.99 -9.15 1.87
N GLY A 70 -4.76 -9.19 1.34
CA GLY A 70 -4.50 -9.61 -0.04
C GLY A 70 -5.01 -11.01 -0.39
N LYS A 71 -5.25 -11.90 0.59
CA LYS A 71 -5.90 -13.20 0.36
C LYS A 71 -7.31 -13.10 -0.23
N HIS A 72 -7.99 -11.97 -0.04
CA HIS A 72 -9.32 -11.71 -0.58
C HIS A 72 -9.28 -11.01 -1.95
N LEU A 73 -8.09 -10.63 -2.42
CA LEU A 73 -7.89 -10.02 -3.72
C LEU A 73 -7.50 -11.10 -4.72
N ASP A 74 -8.31 -11.28 -5.76
CA ASP A 74 -8.03 -12.19 -6.86
C ASP A 74 -7.53 -11.39 -8.08
N HIS A 75 -6.22 -11.24 -8.16
CA HIS A 75 -5.56 -10.50 -9.23
C HIS A 75 -4.22 -11.16 -9.55
N THR A 76 -3.95 -11.38 -10.84
CA THR A 76 -2.79 -12.16 -11.32
C THR A 76 -1.45 -11.50 -11.01
N GLU A 77 -1.42 -10.17 -10.96
CA GLU A 77 -0.22 -9.40 -10.64
C GLU A 77 0.07 -9.31 -9.12
N LEU A 78 -0.79 -9.88 -8.28
CA LEU A 78 -0.55 -9.91 -6.83
C LEU A 78 0.29 -11.11 -6.44
N GLU A 79 1.43 -10.83 -5.82
CA GLU A 79 2.34 -11.86 -5.35
C GLU A 79 2.04 -12.24 -3.91
N GLN A 80 1.82 -13.53 -3.69
CA GLN A 80 1.71 -14.08 -2.35
C GLN A 80 3.09 -14.44 -1.80
N GLY A 81 3.50 -13.76 -0.73
CA GLY A 81 4.72 -14.10 -0.02
C GLY A 81 4.54 -15.29 0.94
N LYS A 82 5.42 -15.38 1.94
CA LYS A 82 5.34 -16.42 2.99
C LYS A 82 4.13 -16.29 3.92
N ARG A 83 3.47 -15.12 3.94
CA ARG A 83 2.31 -14.86 4.81
C ARG A 83 1.04 -15.08 4.00
N SER A 84 0.24 -16.06 4.40
CA SER A 84 -0.97 -16.47 3.67
C SER A 84 -2.02 -15.37 3.52
N ARG A 85 -2.08 -14.43 4.46
CA ARG A 85 -3.06 -13.33 4.44
C ARG A 85 -2.68 -12.18 3.49
N MET A 86 -1.39 -11.94 3.31
CA MET A 86 -0.87 -10.74 2.65
C MET A 86 -0.47 -11.03 1.22
N LYS A 87 -0.74 -10.08 0.32
CA LYS A 87 -0.18 -10.07 -1.03
C LYS A 87 0.45 -8.71 -1.32
N ILE A 88 1.44 -8.69 -2.21
CA ILE A 88 2.08 -7.46 -2.65
C ILE A 88 1.76 -7.20 -4.13
N TYR A 89 1.63 -5.93 -4.48
CA TYR A 89 1.63 -5.45 -5.85
C TYR A 89 2.95 -4.70 -6.08
N ARG A 90 3.86 -5.30 -6.85
CA ARG A 90 5.15 -4.66 -7.20
C ARG A 90 4.94 -3.58 -8.25
N ILE A 91 5.75 -2.55 -8.15
CA ILE A 91 5.67 -1.38 -9.03
C ILE A 91 7.05 -1.14 -9.61
N ASP A 92 7.10 -1.02 -10.93
CA ASP A 92 8.30 -0.59 -11.63
C ASP A 92 8.39 0.95 -11.53
N PRO A 93 9.39 1.49 -10.81
CA PRO A 93 9.47 2.93 -10.58
C PRO A 93 9.95 3.70 -11.83
N TYR A 94 10.36 3.01 -12.90
CA TYR A 94 10.79 3.62 -14.16
C TYR A 94 9.67 3.71 -15.21
N LYS A 95 8.46 3.26 -14.87
CA LYS A 95 7.29 3.28 -15.76
C LYS A 95 6.17 4.16 -15.19
N ASP A 96 5.24 4.53 -16.06
CA ASP A 96 4.00 5.15 -15.62
C ASP A 96 3.23 4.23 -14.67
N LEU A 97 2.69 4.80 -13.60
CA LEU A 97 1.91 4.05 -12.64
C LEU A 97 0.61 3.55 -13.29
N PRO A 98 0.28 2.25 -13.15
CA PRO A 98 -0.98 1.70 -13.66
C PRO A 98 -2.14 2.13 -12.74
N LEU A 99 -2.56 3.39 -12.86
CA LEU A 99 -3.52 4.03 -11.95
C LEU A 99 -4.81 3.23 -11.80
N ASN A 100 -5.41 2.81 -12.92
CA ASN A 100 -6.65 2.02 -12.91
C ASN A 100 -6.50 0.72 -12.10
N THR A 101 -5.36 0.04 -12.20
CA THR A 101 -5.09 -1.19 -11.46
C THR A 101 -4.90 -0.88 -9.97
N ILE A 102 -4.10 0.14 -9.64
CA ILE A 102 -3.83 0.53 -8.26
C ILE A 102 -5.12 0.96 -7.54
N GLU A 103 -5.92 1.83 -8.18
CA GLU A 103 -7.20 2.31 -7.64
C GLU A 103 -8.22 1.17 -7.53
N GLY A 104 -8.28 0.26 -8.51
CA GLY A 104 -9.11 -0.95 -8.45
C GLY A 104 -8.77 -1.81 -7.24
N LEU A 105 -7.49 -2.15 -7.06
CA LEU A 105 -7.03 -2.95 -5.92
C LEU A 105 -7.28 -2.27 -4.57
N LEU A 106 -7.10 -0.94 -4.50
CA LEU A 106 -7.39 -0.17 -3.29
C LEU A 106 -8.90 -0.13 -2.99
N SER A 107 -9.72 0.05 -4.01
CA SER A 107 -11.19 0.01 -3.88
C SER A 107 -11.65 -1.36 -3.38
N ASP A 108 -11.15 -2.44 -3.99
CA ASP A 108 -11.50 -3.82 -3.63
C ASP A 108 -11.15 -4.12 -2.18
N VAL A 109 -9.93 -3.79 -1.74
CA VAL A 109 -9.53 -4.04 -0.34
C VAL A 109 -10.33 -3.18 0.63
N LEU A 110 -10.65 -1.92 0.30
CA LEU A 110 -11.48 -1.04 1.14
C LEU A 110 -12.92 -1.57 1.27
N ASN A 111 -13.46 -2.14 0.19
CA ASN A 111 -14.80 -2.71 0.17
C ASN A 111 -14.94 -3.91 1.12
N LEU A 112 -13.85 -4.63 1.42
CA LEU A 112 -13.86 -5.67 2.46
C LEU A 112 -14.25 -5.10 3.83
N TYR A 113 -13.76 -3.90 4.16
CA TYR A 113 -14.09 -3.22 5.41
C TYR A 113 -15.46 -2.56 5.36
N ARG A 114 -15.81 -1.92 4.23
CA ARG A 114 -17.11 -1.25 4.05
C ARG A 114 -18.28 -2.23 4.10
N ASN A 115 -18.10 -3.42 3.54
CA ASN A 115 -19.12 -4.47 3.49
C ASN A 115 -19.10 -5.38 4.73
N GLY A 116 -18.24 -5.12 5.71
CA GLY A 116 -18.18 -5.88 6.96
C GLY A 116 -17.56 -7.27 6.84
N ILE A 117 -16.92 -7.62 5.72
CA ILE A 117 -16.12 -8.85 5.60
C ILE A 117 -14.97 -8.83 6.62
N ILE A 118 -14.37 -7.65 6.82
CA ILE A 118 -13.38 -7.41 7.86
C ILE A 118 -13.98 -6.48 8.91
N GLU A 119 -14.06 -6.99 10.15
CA GLU A 119 -14.65 -6.24 11.26
C GLU A 119 -13.82 -5.02 11.66
N ILE A 120 -14.49 -3.87 11.66
CA ILE A 120 -13.99 -2.61 12.20
C ILE A 120 -14.59 -2.47 13.60
N LYS A 121 -13.79 -2.81 14.63
CA LYS A 121 -14.15 -2.59 16.04
C LYS A 121 -13.97 -1.14 16.43
#